data_AF-A0A2V7HYH9-F1
#
_entry.id   AF-A0A2V7HYH9-F1
#
_cell.length_a   1.000
_cell.length_b   1.000
_cell.length_c   1.000
_cell.angle_alpha   90.00
_cell.angle_beta   90.00
_cell.angle_gamma   90.00
#
_symmetry.space_group_name_H-M   'P 1'
#
loop_
_entity.id
_entity.type
_entity.pdbx_description
1 polymer ?
#
loop_
_entity_poly.entity_id
_entity_poly.type
_entity_poly.pdbx_seq_one_letter_code
_entity_poly.pdbx_strand_id
1 'polypeptide(L)'
;LQAVASRGGLIGIWPLARTPAGVEQLIAEVDYVRRVVGVEHVGIGTDMAGLASSSIPTYREFAPLPAALLARGFSGADTRRVLGGNFLRLFETVTEG
;
A
#
# COMPACT_ATOMS: atom_id res chain seq x y z
N LEU A 1 -1.80 9.00 -10.72
CA LEU A 1 -1.90 9.15 -9.26
C LEU A 1 -2.80 10.33 -8.87
N GLN A 2 -2.45 11.57 -9.23
CA GLN A 2 -3.22 12.78 -8.83
C GLN A 2 -4.72 12.74 -9.17
N ALA A 3 -5.10 12.27 -10.36
CA ALA A 3 -6.50 12.18 -10.76
C ALA A 3 -7.35 11.30 -9.81
N VAL A 4 -6.77 10.22 -9.27
CA VAL A 4 -7.44 9.34 -8.29
C VAL A 4 -7.51 10.02 -6.92
N ALA A 5 -6.38 10.57 -6.47
CA ALA A 5 -6.28 11.21 -5.16
C ALA A 5 -7.18 12.45 -5.03
N SER A 6 -7.22 13.31 -6.05
CA SER A 6 -8.06 14.53 -6.07
C SER A 6 -9.56 14.27 -5.94
N ARG A 7 -10.00 13.02 -6.09
CA ARG A 7 -11.40 12.58 -5.93
C ARG A 7 -11.62 11.77 -4.65
N GLY A 8 -10.67 11.78 -3.71
CA GLY A 8 -10.78 11.00 -2.46
C GLY A 8 -10.45 9.51 -2.62
N GLY A 9 -9.99 9.07 -3.80
CA GLY A 9 -9.81 7.67 -4.15
C GLY A 9 -8.60 6.99 -3.48
N LEU A 10 -8.47 5.68 -3.71
CA LEU A 10 -7.40 4.83 -3.18
C LEU A 10 -6.53 4.27 -4.33
N ILE A 11 -5.23 4.21 -4.10
CA ILE A 11 -4.24 3.64 -5.01
C ILE A 11 -3.63 2.42 -4.33
N GLY A 12 -3.98 1.23 -4.80
CA GLY A 12 -3.38 -0.03 -4.36
C GLY A 12 -2.01 -0.23 -5.00
N ILE A 13 -0.98 -0.44 -4.21
CA ILE A 13 0.36 -0.77 -4.70
C ILE A 13 0.39 -2.24 -5.11
N TRP A 14 0.80 -2.47 -6.35
CA TRP A 14 0.95 -3.79 -6.94
C TRP A 14 2.41 -4.26 -6.85
N PRO A 15 2.70 -5.36 -6.12
CA PRO A 15 4.05 -5.74 -5.70
C PRO A 15 4.87 -6.44 -6.80
N LEU A 16 4.85 -5.94 -8.05
CA LEU A 16 5.63 -6.51 -9.15
C LEU A 16 7.12 -6.57 -8.77
N ALA A 17 7.71 -7.77 -8.75
CA ALA A 17 9.12 -7.92 -8.39
C ALA A 17 10.04 -7.14 -9.33
N ARG A 18 10.94 -6.34 -8.76
CA ARG A 18 12.07 -5.69 -9.43
C ARG A 18 13.34 -6.07 -8.68
N THR A 19 14.49 -6.02 -9.33
CA THR A 19 15.75 -6.41 -8.67
C THR A 19 16.34 -5.23 -7.90
N PRO A 20 16.65 -5.35 -6.58
CA PRO A 20 16.37 -6.49 -5.70
C PRO A 20 14.92 -6.53 -5.21
N ALA A 21 14.34 -7.73 -5.13
CA ALA A 21 12.95 -7.95 -4.73
C ALA A 21 12.84 -8.16 -3.21
N GLY A 22 11.69 -7.83 -2.63
CA GLY A 22 11.37 -8.08 -1.23
C GLY A 22 10.41 -7.06 -0.64
N VAL A 23 10.09 -7.23 0.64
CA VAL A 23 9.22 -6.31 1.41
C VAL A 23 9.69 -4.86 1.28
N GLU A 24 11.00 -4.61 1.36
CA GLU A 24 11.56 -3.27 1.23
C GLU A 24 11.24 -2.60 -0.12
N GLN A 25 11.10 -3.39 -1.19
CA GLN A 25 10.67 -2.86 -2.49
C GLN A 25 9.23 -2.35 -2.41
N LEU A 26 8.31 -3.15 -1.88
CA LEU A 26 6.92 -2.74 -1.68
C LEU A 26 6.82 -1.49 -0.79
N ILE A 27 7.60 -1.44 0.29
CA ILE A 27 7.65 -0.29 1.19
C ILE A 27 8.17 0.97 0.48
N ALA A 28 9.16 0.82 -0.42
CA ALA A 28 9.65 1.94 -1.21
C ALA A 28 8.61 2.48 -2.21
N GLU A 29 7.81 1.61 -2.80
CA GLU A 29 6.73 1.99 -3.71
C GLU A 29 5.56 2.66 -2.95
N VAL A 30 5.20 2.14 -1.77
CA VAL A 30 4.25 2.77 -0.85
C VAL A 30 4.70 4.17 -0.47
N ASP A 31 5.97 4.33 -0.07
CA ASP A 31 6.53 5.63 0.32
C ASP A 31 6.65 6.61 -0.86
N TYR A 32 6.91 6.10 -2.06
CA TYR A 32 6.84 6.93 -3.27
C TYR A 32 5.44 7.51 -3.47
N VAL A 33 4.39 6.66 -3.45
CA VAL A 33 3.02 7.14 -3.66
C VAL A 33 2.60 8.08 -2.52
N ARG A 34 2.96 7.78 -1.27
CA ARG A 34 2.77 8.68 -0.12
C ARG A 34 3.30 10.08 -0.39
N ARG A 35 4.54 10.21 -0.88
CA ARG A 35 5.15 11.53 -1.16
C ARG A 35 4.47 12.28 -2.30
N VAL A 36 3.88 11.57 -3.26
CA VAL A 36 3.27 12.19 -4.45
C VAL A 36 1.84 12.65 -4.16
N VAL A 37 1.03 11.85 -3.47
CA VAL A 37 -0.40 12.12 -3.31
C VAL A 37 -0.91 12.19 -1.87
N GLY A 38 -0.08 11.91 -0.87
CA GLY A 38 -0.52 11.81 0.53
C GLY A 38 -0.84 10.38 0.94
N VAL A 39 -0.71 10.09 2.24
CA VAL A 39 -0.80 8.72 2.77
C VAL A 39 -2.22 8.18 2.79
N GLU A 40 -3.22 9.05 2.88
CA GLU A 40 -4.65 8.75 2.90
C GLU A 40 -5.18 8.13 1.60
N HIS A 41 -4.37 8.16 0.54
CA HIS A 41 -4.66 7.61 -0.77
C HIS A 41 -3.87 6.32 -1.09
N VAL A 42 -3.11 5.78 -0.14
CA VAL A 42 -2.25 4.60 -0.36
C VAL A 42 -2.86 3.34 0.25
N GLY A 43 -2.85 2.23 -0.47
CA GLY A 43 -3.21 0.90 0.01
C GLY A 43 -2.37 -0.19 -0.64
N ILE A 44 -2.63 -1.45 -0.33
CA ILE A 44 -1.95 -2.60 -0.92
C ILE A 44 -2.94 -3.35 -1.81
N GLY A 45 -2.58 -3.57 -3.08
CA GLY A 45 -3.38 -4.30 -4.06
C GLY A 45 -2.54 -5.41 -4.68
N THR A 46 -2.50 -6.57 -4.04
CA THR A 46 -1.47 -7.58 -4.34
C THR A 46 -1.62 -8.26 -5.70
N ASP A 47 -2.87 -8.56 -6.10
CA ASP A 47 -3.19 -9.38 -7.26
C ASP A 47 -2.27 -10.62 -7.36
N MET A 48 -2.20 -11.39 -6.26
CA MET A 48 -1.24 -12.49 -6.08
C MET A 48 -1.33 -13.58 -7.16
N ALA A 49 -2.47 -13.71 -7.84
CA ALA A 49 -2.68 -14.65 -8.93
C ALA A 49 -2.34 -14.06 -10.31
N GLY A 50 -2.16 -12.74 -10.42
CA GLY A 50 -1.88 -12.03 -11.67
C GLY A 50 -0.40 -11.81 -11.96
N LEU A 51 0.50 -12.14 -11.02
CA LEU A 51 1.95 -11.90 -11.14
C LEU A 51 2.73 -13.18 -11.44
N ALA A 52 3.59 -13.12 -12.47
CA ALA A 52 4.62 -14.13 -12.69
C ALA A 52 5.75 -14.07 -11.62
N SER A 53 6.00 -12.88 -11.04
CA SER A 53 6.97 -12.68 -9.96
C SER A 53 6.56 -11.51 -9.06
N SER A 54 6.57 -11.73 -7.75
CA SER A 54 6.12 -10.78 -6.73
C SER A 54 7.23 -10.48 -5.72
N SER A 55 7.35 -9.21 -5.34
CA SER A 55 8.22 -8.76 -4.23
C SER A 55 7.73 -9.23 -2.86
N ILE A 56 6.48 -9.69 -2.79
CA ILE A 56 5.89 -10.43 -1.67
C ILE A 56 5.33 -11.75 -2.21
N PRO A 57 6.14 -12.83 -2.25
CA PRO A 57 5.77 -14.07 -2.95
C PRO A 57 4.62 -14.84 -2.27
N THR A 58 4.35 -14.60 -0.99
CA THR A 58 3.23 -15.18 -0.26
C THR A 58 2.54 -14.14 0.62
N TYR A 59 1.55 -14.56 1.42
CA TYR A 59 0.98 -13.70 2.45
C TYR A 59 1.81 -13.67 3.75
N ARG A 60 2.87 -14.47 3.88
CA ARG A 60 3.75 -14.43 5.07
C ARG A 60 4.47 -13.09 5.18
N GLU A 61 4.75 -12.47 4.05
CA GLU A 61 5.40 -11.17 3.95
C GLU A 61 4.53 -10.00 4.43
N PHE A 62 3.25 -10.24 4.72
CA PHE A 62 2.41 -9.23 5.41
C PHE A 62 2.80 -9.04 6.87
N ALA A 63 3.27 -10.10 7.55
CA ALA A 63 3.65 -10.03 8.96
C ALA A 63 4.74 -8.98 9.26
N PRO A 64 5.82 -8.83 8.45
CA PRO A 64 6.81 -7.79 8.68
C PRO A 64 6.41 -6.38 8.21
N LEU A 65 5.33 -6.19 7.44
CA LEU A 65 4.98 -4.87 6.87
C LEU A 65 4.81 -3.75 7.92
N PRO A 66 4.15 -3.97 9.08
CA PRO A 66 4.04 -2.92 10.08
C PRO A 66 5.39 -2.43 10.56
N ALA A 67 6.32 -3.35 10.86
CA ALA A 67 7.66 -3.02 11.31
C ALA A 67 8.47 -2.32 10.21
N ALA A 68 8.36 -2.78 8.96
CA ALA A 68 9.06 -2.18 7.83
C ALA A 68 8.56 -0.75 7.52
N LEU A 69 7.25 -0.50 7.58
CA LEU A 69 6.66 0.84 7.45
C LEU A 69 7.16 1.79 8.55
N LEU A 70 7.16 1.32 9.80
CA LEU A 70 7.66 2.10 10.94
C LEU A 70 9.16 2.42 10.78
N ALA A 71 9.97 1.43 10.39
CA ALA A 71 11.40 1.62 10.12
C ALA A 71 11.65 2.64 8.98
N ARG A 72 10.72 2.74 8.02
CA ARG A 72 10.72 3.73 6.94
C ARG A 72 10.29 5.13 7.37
N GLY A 73 9.88 5.30 8.64
CA GLY A 73 9.47 6.59 9.20
C GLY A 73 7.98 6.89 9.07
N PHE A 74 7.12 5.90 8.81
CA PHE A 74 5.68 6.07 8.92
C PHE A 74 5.29 6.19 10.39
N SER A 75 4.31 7.05 10.71
CA SER A 75 3.72 7.05 12.04
C SER A 75 2.86 5.79 12.24
N GLY A 76 2.58 5.43 13.50
CA GLY A 76 1.65 4.32 13.77
C GLY A 76 0.25 4.52 13.17
N ALA A 77 -0.20 5.77 13.03
CA ALA A 77 -1.46 6.10 12.37
C ALA A 77 -1.38 5.87 10.86
N ASP A 78 -0.30 6.30 10.22
CA ASP A 78 -0.05 6.12 8.79
C ASP A 78 0.11 4.64 8.43
N THR A 79 0.81 3.88 9.27
CA THR A 79 0.93 2.42 9.13
C THR A 79 -0.44 1.75 9.13
N ARG A 80 -1.33 2.10 10.08
CA ARG A 80 -2.71 1.56 10.09
C ARG A 80 -3.51 1.96 8.86
N ARG A 81 -3.33 3.18 8.35
CA ARG A 81 -3.98 3.66 7.12
C ARG A 81 -3.58 2.81 5.91
N VAL A 82 -2.28 2.61 5.70
CA VAL A 82 -1.75 1.83 4.57
C VAL A 82 -2.17 0.36 4.64
N LEU A 83 -2.13 -0.25 5.83
CA LEU A 83 -2.42 -1.69 6.00
C LEU A 83 -3.89 -2.07 5.83
N GLY A 84 -4.80 -1.10 5.70
CA GLY A 84 -6.21 -1.37 5.43
C GLY A 84 -7.15 -0.24 5.83
N GLY A 85 -6.73 0.67 6.72
CA GLY A 85 -7.59 1.76 7.19
C GLY A 85 -8.11 2.67 6.06
N ASN A 86 -7.28 2.94 5.05
CA ASN A 86 -7.72 3.73 3.90
C ASN A 86 -8.73 2.99 3.01
N PHE A 87 -8.59 1.67 2.90
CA PHE A 87 -9.57 0.85 2.19
C PHE A 87 -10.91 0.84 2.93
N LEU A 88 -10.89 0.63 4.25
CA LEU A 88 -12.12 0.65 5.06
C LEU A 88 -12.84 1.99 4.96
N ARG A 89 -12.11 3.11 5.11
CA ARG A 89 -12.66 4.46 4.90
C ARG A 89 -13.32 4.62 3.53
N LEU A 90 -12.65 4.19 2.46
CA LEU A 90 -13.20 4.29 1.10
C LEU A 90 -14.41 3.37 0.93
N PHE A 91 -14.35 2.14 1.45
CA PHE A 91 -15.42 1.16 1.40
C PHE A 91 -16.70 1.71 2.06
N GLU A 92 -16.59 2.21 3.30
CA GLU A 92 -17.67 2.89 4.01
C GLU A 92 -18.26 4.04 3.17
N THR A 93 -17.41 4.88 2.58
CA THR A 93 -17.84 6.02 1.74
C THR A 93 -18.68 5.58 0.53
N VAL A 94 -18.40 4.43 -0.08
CA VAL A 94 -19.10 3.96 -1.28
C VAL A 94 -20.27 3.03 -1.00
N THR A 95 -20.35 2.43 0.19
CA THR A 95 -21.45 1.51 0.57
C THR A 95 -22.51 2.17 1.43
N GLU A 96 -22.17 3.23 2.17
CA GLU A 96 -23.11 3.96 3.04
C GLU A 96 -23.56 5.30 2.43
N GLY A 97 -23.12 5.59 1.21
CA GLY A 97 -23.54 6.74 0.39
C GLY A 97 -24.78 6.48 -0.44
#